data_AF-A0A6P1M9Y0-F1
#
_entry.id   AF-A0A6P1M9Y0-F1
#
_cell.length_a   1.000
_cell.length_b   1.000
_cell.length_c   1.000
_cell.angle_alpha   90.00
_cell.angle_beta   90.00
_cell.angle_gamma   90.00
#
_symmetry.space_group_name_H-M   'P 1'
#
loop_
_entity.id
_entity.type
_entity.pdbx_description
1 polymer ?
#
loop_
_entity_poly.entity_id
_entity_poly.type
_entity_poly.pdbx_seq_one_letter_code
_entity_poly.pdbx_strand_id
1 'polypeptide(L)'
;MLAPAKQKPAAAKPKPAAPAYRPAPPAPDPEPSQAPGDDIVVTGKTLEEIAKQISTCTGCGLHASRNKTVPGEGNGHHPDLMFIGEGPGADEDAQGRPFVGAAGQLLTKMIGAMGYTRDQIFIANIVKCRPPGNRVPLPDEMSACTPYLLKQIELIQPKIIIALGKTAVEGLLHKPVAITRFRGTWCKYEGIDLMPTFHPAYLLRSPGKKREAWDDLQSVLAKLGKTPPQKN
;
A
#
# COMPACT_ATOMS: atom_id res chain seq x y z
N MET A 1 49.02 -55.40 -38.26
CA MET A 1 47.79 -54.74 -37.78
C MET A 1 48.20 -53.56 -36.91
N LEU A 2 48.22 -52.35 -37.46
CA LEU A 2 48.58 -51.12 -36.74
C LEU A 2 47.37 -50.18 -36.71
N ALA A 3 47.10 -49.66 -35.52
CA ALA A 3 45.94 -48.85 -35.14
C ALA A 3 45.92 -47.45 -35.80
N PRO A 4 44.74 -46.85 -36.04
CA PRO A 4 44.62 -45.51 -36.59
C PRO A 4 44.91 -44.42 -35.55
N ALA A 5 45.59 -43.36 -35.99
CA ALA A 5 45.95 -42.18 -35.22
C ALA A 5 44.72 -41.34 -34.82
N LYS A 6 44.68 -40.92 -33.55
CA LYS A 6 43.65 -40.04 -32.98
C LYS A 6 43.85 -38.58 -33.45
N GLN A 7 42.81 -38.00 -34.05
CA GLN A 7 42.76 -36.55 -34.35
C GLN A 7 42.47 -35.74 -33.08
N LYS A 8 43.15 -34.60 -32.96
CA LYS A 8 43.07 -33.64 -31.85
C LYS A 8 41.94 -32.63 -32.13
N PRO A 9 41.05 -32.30 -31.18
CA PRO A 9 39.96 -31.36 -31.43
C PRO A 9 40.46 -29.89 -31.45
N ALA A 10 39.88 -29.11 -32.36
CA ALA A 10 40.17 -27.69 -32.58
C ALA A 10 39.64 -26.80 -31.43
N ALA A 11 40.41 -25.78 -31.07
CA ALA A 11 40.07 -24.84 -30.00
C ALA A 11 38.92 -23.90 -30.40
N ALA A 12 37.93 -23.74 -29.52
CA ALA A 12 36.80 -22.83 -29.68
C ALA A 12 37.22 -21.37 -29.45
N LYS A 13 36.77 -20.46 -30.32
CA LYS A 13 37.03 -19.01 -30.23
C LYS A 13 36.20 -18.36 -29.10
N PRO A 14 36.74 -17.34 -28.40
CA PRO A 14 36.05 -16.68 -27.30
C PRO A 14 34.88 -15.80 -27.77
N LYS A 15 33.81 -15.79 -26.98
CA LYS A 15 32.54 -15.06 -27.21
C LYS A 15 32.73 -13.57 -26.87
N PRO A 16 32.20 -12.62 -27.66
CA PRO A 16 32.36 -11.18 -27.39
C PRO A 16 31.63 -10.75 -26.11
N ALA A 17 32.26 -9.84 -25.36
CA ALA A 17 31.74 -9.29 -24.11
C ALA A 17 30.48 -8.45 -24.34
N ALA A 18 29.51 -8.58 -23.43
CA ALA A 18 28.27 -7.80 -23.45
C ALA A 18 28.55 -6.31 -23.14
N PRO A 19 27.79 -5.38 -23.75
CA PRO A 19 27.98 -3.95 -23.52
C PRO A 19 27.61 -3.55 -22.09
N ALA A 20 28.39 -2.63 -21.52
CA ALA A 20 28.20 -2.09 -20.17
C ALA A 20 26.86 -1.32 -20.06
N TYR A 21 26.05 -1.69 -19.07
CA TYR A 21 24.80 -1.03 -18.73
C TYR A 21 25.07 0.36 -18.14
N ARG A 22 24.52 1.41 -18.78
CA ARG A 22 24.41 2.75 -18.20
C ARG A 22 22.98 2.95 -17.70
N PRO A 23 22.75 3.28 -16.41
CA PRO A 23 21.42 3.60 -15.94
C PRO A 23 20.94 4.92 -16.56
N ALA A 24 19.69 4.94 -17.02
CA ALA A 24 19.03 6.16 -17.50
C ALA A 24 18.77 7.12 -16.31
N PRO A 25 18.75 8.43 -16.54
CA PRO A 25 18.38 9.40 -15.51
C PRO A 25 16.94 9.16 -15.02
N PRO A 26 16.64 9.45 -13.74
CA PRO A 26 15.28 9.32 -13.20
C PRO A 26 14.34 10.25 -13.97
N ALA A 27 13.16 9.73 -14.30
CA ALA A 27 12.10 10.53 -14.93
C ALA A 27 11.65 11.65 -13.96
N PRO A 28 11.27 12.82 -14.49
CA PRO A 28 10.66 13.88 -13.67
C PRO A 28 9.40 13.36 -12.98
N ASP A 29 9.13 13.89 -11.78
CA ASP A 29 7.90 13.59 -11.05
C ASP A 29 6.67 13.97 -11.92
N PRO A 30 5.67 13.09 -12.06
CA PRO A 30 4.49 13.40 -12.84
C PRO A 30 3.70 14.51 -12.14
N GLU A 31 3.37 15.57 -12.88
CA GLU A 31 2.39 16.57 -12.45
C GLU A 31 1.03 15.92 -12.18
N PRO A 32 0.26 16.41 -11.20
CA PRO A 32 -1.04 15.86 -10.85
C PRO A 32 -2.03 16.02 -12.01
N SER A 33 -2.37 14.91 -12.66
CA SER A 33 -3.43 14.84 -13.66
C SER A 33 -4.79 14.84 -12.96
N GLN A 34 -5.55 15.92 -13.15
CA GLN A 34 -6.90 16.09 -12.64
C GLN A 34 -7.86 15.11 -13.36
N ALA A 35 -8.45 14.18 -12.61
CA ALA A 35 -9.55 13.33 -13.07
C ALA A 35 -10.90 13.88 -12.59
N PRO A 36 -11.96 13.85 -13.41
CA PRO A 36 -13.27 14.39 -13.06
C PRO A 36 -14.08 13.39 -12.23
N GLY A 37 -14.49 13.79 -11.03
CA GLY A 37 -15.57 13.18 -10.27
C GLY A 37 -16.27 14.28 -9.50
N ASP A 38 -17.59 14.38 -9.59
CA ASP A 38 -18.38 15.41 -8.90
C ASP A 38 -17.89 15.57 -7.46
N ASP A 39 -17.34 16.75 -7.16
CA ASP A 39 -16.47 16.97 -6.01
C ASP A 39 -17.21 16.70 -4.70
N ILE A 40 -16.91 15.56 -4.05
CA ILE A 40 -17.29 15.38 -2.65
C ILE A 40 -16.59 16.48 -1.86
N VAL A 41 -17.34 17.50 -1.47
CA VAL A 41 -16.87 18.55 -0.56
C VAL A 41 -16.81 17.94 0.84
N VAL A 42 -15.60 17.61 1.29
CA VAL A 42 -15.38 17.14 2.67
C VAL A 42 -15.33 18.35 3.59
N THR A 43 -16.37 18.53 4.39
CA THR A 43 -16.53 19.71 5.28
C THR A 43 -16.10 19.45 6.72
N GLY A 44 -15.89 18.17 7.08
CA GLY A 44 -15.44 17.77 8.40
C GLY A 44 -14.09 18.37 8.78
N LYS A 45 -14.04 18.94 9.98
CA LYS A 45 -12.84 19.53 10.62
C LYS A 45 -12.21 18.58 11.63
N THR A 46 -12.93 17.53 12.01
CA THR A 46 -12.46 16.46 12.90
C THR A 46 -12.62 15.10 12.25
N LEU A 47 -11.91 14.08 12.74
CA LEU A 47 -12.04 12.72 12.24
C LEU A 47 -13.44 12.15 12.50
N GLU A 48 -14.07 12.56 13.60
CA GLU A 48 -15.44 12.22 13.96
C GLU A 48 -16.45 12.80 12.96
N GLU A 49 -16.27 14.07 12.57
CA GLU A 49 -17.11 14.72 11.55
C GLU A 49 -16.93 14.07 10.18
N ILE A 50 -15.68 13.73 9.81
CA ILE A 50 -15.40 13.00 8.57
C ILE A 50 -16.05 11.62 8.60
N ALA A 51 -15.95 10.88 9.71
CA ALA A 51 -16.59 9.59 9.87
C ALA A 51 -18.12 9.68 9.75
N LYS A 52 -18.72 10.73 10.33
CA LYS A 52 -20.15 11.01 10.19
C LYS A 52 -20.52 11.29 8.74
N GLN A 53 -19.76 12.12 8.03
CA GLN A 53 -19.99 12.40 6.61
C GLN A 53 -19.85 11.14 5.74
N ILE A 54 -18.84 10.31 6.00
CA ILE A 54 -18.64 9.02 5.33
C ILE A 54 -19.86 8.12 5.54
N SER A 55 -20.42 8.04 6.76
CA SER A 55 -21.53 7.13 7.10
C SER A 55 -22.79 7.35 6.25
N THR A 56 -23.03 8.59 5.79
CA THR A 56 -24.17 8.96 4.96
C THR A 56 -23.80 9.16 3.48
N CYS A 57 -22.54 8.92 3.10
CA CYS A 57 -22.04 9.19 1.75
C CYS A 57 -22.73 8.31 0.70
N THR A 58 -23.13 8.92 -0.42
CA THR A 58 -23.69 8.24 -1.60
C THR A 58 -22.94 8.58 -2.90
N GLY A 59 -21.74 9.14 -2.80
CA GLY A 59 -20.97 9.69 -3.94
C GLY A 59 -20.42 8.67 -4.94
N CYS A 60 -20.59 7.36 -4.73
CA CYS A 60 -20.28 6.33 -5.72
C CYS A 60 -21.16 5.10 -5.54
N GLY A 61 -21.18 4.18 -6.52
CA GLY A 61 -22.05 2.99 -6.52
C GLY A 61 -21.86 2.04 -5.33
N LEU A 62 -20.73 2.11 -4.61
CA LEU A 62 -20.45 1.25 -3.46
C LEU A 62 -21.40 1.45 -2.27
N HIS A 63 -22.08 2.60 -2.19
CA HIS A 63 -23.03 2.85 -1.11
C HIS A 63 -24.23 1.89 -1.13
N ALA A 64 -24.59 1.37 -2.30
CA ALA A 64 -25.79 0.56 -2.49
C ALA A 64 -25.68 -0.84 -1.88
N SER A 65 -24.45 -1.36 -1.69
CA SER A 65 -24.21 -2.75 -1.26
C SER A 65 -23.51 -2.87 0.09
N ARG A 66 -23.06 -1.77 0.70
CA ARG A 66 -22.39 -1.82 2.02
C ARG A 66 -23.39 -2.12 3.12
N ASN A 67 -22.94 -2.80 4.17
CA ASN A 67 -23.62 -2.84 5.46
C ASN A 67 -23.19 -1.66 6.32
N LYS A 68 -21.88 -1.52 6.56
CA LYS A 68 -21.30 -0.38 7.29
C LYS A 68 -20.17 0.24 6.50
N THR A 69 -20.05 1.55 6.61
CA THR A 69 -18.84 2.24 6.18
C THR A 69 -17.70 1.97 7.15
N VAL A 70 -16.48 2.04 6.64
CA VAL A 70 -15.25 1.84 7.42
C VAL A 70 -14.36 3.07 7.24
N PRO A 71 -14.56 4.12 8.07
CA PRO A 71 -13.86 5.39 7.88
C PRO A 71 -12.34 5.27 8.14
N GLY A 72 -11.95 4.41 9.07
CA GLY A 72 -10.59 4.27 9.58
C GLY A 72 -10.61 4.19 11.10
N GLU A 73 -9.53 3.71 11.71
CA GLU A 73 -9.39 3.66 13.17
C GLU A 73 -7.93 3.83 13.61
N GLY A 74 -7.72 4.28 14.85
CA GLY A 74 -6.40 4.39 15.47
C GLY A 74 -6.10 5.78 16.03
N ASN A 75 -4.82 6.12 16.20
CA ASN A 75 -4.38 7.42 16.69
C ASN A 75 -4.56 8.52 15.63
N GLY A 76 -5.51 9.43 15.87
CA GLY A 76 -5.78 10.58 15.02
C GLY A 76 -4.88 11.80 15.24
N HIS A 77 -3.97 11.76 16.22
CA HIS A 77 -3.17 12.90 16.66
C HIS A 77 -1.69 12.68 16.35
N HIS A 78 -1.27 12.95 15.11
CA HIS A 78 0.14 12.94 14.67
C HIS A 78 0.90 11.64 14.97
N PRO A 79 0.39 10.45 14.56
CA PRO A 79 1.09 9.19 14.76
C PRO A 79 2.39 9.11 13.92
N ASP A 80 3.30 8.25 14.34
CA ASP A 80 4.49 7.94 13.53
C ASP A 80 4.09 7.30 12.19
N LEU A 81 3.06 6.45 12.20
CA LEU A 81 2.67 5.62 11.05
C LEU A 81 1.18 5.73 10.74
N MET A 82 0.87 5.82 9.45
CA MET A 82 -0.47 5.58 8.91
C MET A 82 -0.43 4.48 7.84
N PHE A 83 -1.27 3.46 7.99
CA PHE A 83 -1.40 2.35 7.02
C PHE A 83 -2.61 2.58 6.13
N ILE A 84 -2.42 2.44 4.81
CA ILE A 84 -3.48 2.67 3.82
C ILE A 84 -3.62 1.41 2.96
N GLY A 85 -4.79 0.78 3.00
CA GLY A 85 -5.15 -0.36 2.17
C GLY A 85 -6.10 -0.05 1.02
N GLU A 86 -6.64 -1.10 0.40
CA GLU A 86 -7.54 -1.02 -0.76
C GLU A 86 -8.96 -0.60 -0.36
N GLY A 87 -9.63 -1.42 0.44
CA GLY A 87 -11.04 -1.26 0.79
C GLY A 87 -11.49 -2.31 1.82
N PRO A 88 -12.70 -2.18 2.40
CA PRO A 88 -13.26 -3.14 3.34
C PRO A 88 -13.52 -4.50 2.69
N GLY A 89 -13.24 -5.59 3.42
CA GLY A 89 -13.75 -6.92 3.12
C GLY A 89 -15.07 -7.20 3.85
N ALA A 90 -15.49 -8.47 3.86
CA ALA A 90 -16.76 -8.88 4.46
C ALA A 90 -16.80 -8.64 5.98
N ASP A 91 -15.72 -8.97 6.68
CA ASP A 91 -15.63 -8.81 8.14
C ASP A 91 -15.60 -7.32 8.52
N GLU A 92 -14.87 -6.51 7.74
CA GLU A 92 -14.78 -5.06 7.93
C GLU A 92 -16.14 -4.39 7.71
N ASP A 93 -16.88 -4.77 6.67
CA ASP A 93 -18.21 -4.26 6.34
C ASP A 93 -19.26 -4.63 7.41
N ALA A 94 -19.17 -5.82 8.01
CA ALA A 94 -20.05 -6.22 9.11
C ALA A 94 -19.75 -5.45 10.41
N GLN A 95 -18.47 -5.15 10.66
CA GLN A 95 -18.02 -4.57 11.93
C GLN A 95 -17.89 -3.03 11.90
N GLY A 96 -17.73 -2.43 10.72
CA GLY A 96 -17.43 -1.00 10.57
C GLY A 96 -15.98 -0.63 10.90
N ARG A 97 -15.07 -1.61 10.93
CA ARG A 97 -13.68 -1.47 11.41
C ARG A 97 -12.69 -1.96 10.36
N PRO A 98 -11.57 -1.26 10.12
CA PRO A 98 -10.63 -1.64 9.06
C PRO A 98 -9.74 -2.80 9.49
N PHE A 99 -9.44 -3.71 8.56
CA PHE A 99 -8.47 -4.80 8.78
C PHE A 99 -8.76 -5.61 10.05
N VAL A 100 -9.95 -6.21 10.14
CA VAL A 100 -10.37 -7.12 11.22
C VAL A 100 -10.43 -8.59 10.78
N GLY A 101 -10.58 -8.87 9.49
CA GLY A 101 -10.55 -10.21 8.92
C GLY A 101 -9.14 -10.82 8.85
N ALA A 102 -8.98 -11.94 8.14
CA ALA A 102 -7.70 -12.68 8.10
C ALA A 102 -6.49 -11.83 7.65
N ALA A 103 -6.67 -10.97 6.64
CA ALA A 103 -5.64 -10.02 6.20
C ALA A 103 -5.30 -9.01 7.30
N GLY A 104 -6.30 -8.57 8.06
CA GLY A 104 -6.14 -7.66 9.18
C GLY A 104 -5.46 -8.26 10.39
N GLN A 105 -5.67 -9.54 10.65
CA GLN A 105 -4.92 -10.27 11.67
C GLN A 105 -3.42 -10.36 11.32
N LEU A 106 -3.09 -10.55 10.04
CA LEU A 106 -1.70 -10.48 9.58
C LEU A 106 -1.14 -9.07 9.71
N LEU A 107 -1.89 -8.03 9.32
CA LEU A 107 -1.47 -6.64 9.49
C LEU A 107 -1.19 -6.32 10.97
N THR A 108 -2.05 -6.78 11.87
CA THR A 108 -1.87 -6.60 13.32
C THR A 108 -0.58 -7.26 13.82
N LYS A 109 -0.22 -8.44 13.30
CA LYS A 109 1.08 -9.08 13.59
C LYS A 109 2.26 -8.30 13.02
N MET A 110 2.12 -7.71 11.82
CA MET A 110 3.15 -6.87 11.22
C MET A 110 3.38 -5.60 12.05
N ILE A 111 2.30 -4.93 12.49
CA ILE A 111 2.34 -3.76 13.38
C ILE A 111 3.04 -4.12 14.71
N GLY A 112 2.65 -5.24 15.31
CA GLY A 112 3.29 -5.74 16.54
C GLY A 112 4.78 -6.06 16.36
N ALA A 113 5.17 -6.64 15.21
CA ALA A 113 6.57 -6.89 14.89
C ALA A 113 7.36 -5.58 14.73
N MET A 114 6.73 -4.48 14.35
CA MET A 114 7.34 -3.15 14.32
C MET A 114 7.42 -2.46 15.69
N GLY A 115 6.88 -3.08 16.75
CA GLY A 115 6.85 -2.50 18.10
C GLY A 115 5.74 -1.49 18.33
N TYR A 116 4.70 -1.51 17.49
CA TYR A 116 3.52 -0.67 17.66
C TYR A 116 2.30 -1.51 18.06
N THR A 117 1.32 -0.82 18.62
CA THR A 117 -0.06 -1.30 18.80
C THR A 117 -0.97 -0.55 17.84
N ARG A 118 -2.20 -1.05 17.61
CA ARG A 118 -3.15 -0.44 16.67
C ARG A 118 -3.61 0.94 17.12
N ASP A 119 -3.63 1.20 18.43
CA ASP A 119 -3.98 2.49 19.03
C ASP A 119 -2.86 3.53 18.95
N GLN A 120 -1.63 3.15 18.58
CA GLN A 120 -0.50 4.08 18.38
C GLN A 120 -0.35 4.57 16.94
N ILE A 121 -1.04 3.93 16.00
CA ILE A 121 -0.96 4.18 14.55
C ILE A 121 -2.36 4.47 14.01
N PHE A 122 -2.48 4.90 12.76
CA PHE A 122 -3.79 5.01 12.11
C PHE A 122 -3.92 4.04 10.94
N ILE A 123 -5.09 3.44 10.74
CA ILE A 123 -5.38 2.51 9.63
C ILE A 123 -6.59 3.01 8.85
N ALA A 124 -6.42 3.13 7.53
CA ALA A 124 -7.47 3.49 6.59
C ALA A 124 -7.38 2.69 5.29
N ASN A 125 -8.33 2.93 4.38
CA ASN A 125 -8.36 2.40 3.02
C ASN A 125 -8.63 3.53 2.02
N ILE A 126 -8.33 3.30 0.73
CA ILE A 126 -8.72 4.18 -0.37
C ILE A 126 -10.25 4.35 -0.41
N VAL A 127 -10.99 3.25 -0.51
CA VAL A 127 -12.46 3.29 -0.43
C VAL A 127 -12.96 2.95 0.97
N LYS A 128 -14.07 3.58 1.40
CA LYS A 128 -14.67 3.38 2.74
C LYS A 128 -15.84 2.40 2.76
N CYS A 129 -16.18 1.82 1.62
CA CYS A 129 -17.29 0.89 1.43
C CYS A 129 -16.79 -0.38 0.74
N ARG A 130 -17.34 -1.54 1.12
CA ARG A 130 -16.96 -2.83 0.53
C ARG A 130 -17.40 -2.94 -0.94
N PRO A 131 -16.49 -3.20 -1.89
CA PRO A 131 -16.88 -3.57 -3.24
C PRO A 131 -17.63 -4.92 -3.30
N PRO A 132 -18.69 -5.05 -4.12
CA PRO A 132 -19.40 -6.31 -4.31
C PRO A 132 -18.46 -7.48 -4.62
N GLY A 133 -18.60 -8.58 -3.89
CA GLY A 133 -17.74 -9.76 -4.07
C GLY A 133 -16.26 -9.56 -3.71
N ASN A 134 -15.90 -8.49 -2.96
CA ASN A 134 -14.52 -8.12 -2.66
C ASN A 134 -13.67 -7.92 -3.92
N ARG A 135 -14.28 -7.46 -5.02
CA ARG A 135 -13.52 -7.05 -6.21
C ARG A 135 -12.64 -5.84 -5.89
N VAL A 136 -11.65 -5.59 -6.75
CA VAL A 136 -10.91 -4.33 -6.71
C VAL A 136 -11.88 -3.17 -6.97
N PRO A 137 -11.80 -2.06 -6.21
CA PRO A 137 -12.56 -0.86 -6.50
C PRO A 137 -12.31 -0.35 -7.92
N LEU A 138 -13.33 0.19 -8.56
CA LEU A 138 -13.20 0.81 -9.87
C LEU A 138 -12.51 2.18 -9.74
N PRO A 139 -11.86 2.69 -10.81
CA PRO A 139 -11.19 3.99 -10.76
C PRO A 139 -12.09 5.16 -10.34
N ASP A 140 -13.35 5.18 -10.80
CA ASP A 140 -14.35 6.18 -10.41
C ASP A 140 -14.75 6.05 -8.93
N GLU A 141 -14.88 4.83 -8.42
CA GLU A 141 -15.15 4.57 -7.00
C GLU A 141 -13.98 5.03 -6.11
N MET A 142 -12.74 4.82 -6.56
CA MET A 142 -11.54 5.32 -5.89
C MET A 142 -11.53 6.84 -5.90
N SER A 143 -11.64 7.47 -7.08
CA SER A 143 -11.62 8.93 -7.23
C SER A 143 -12.70 9.62 -6.40
N ALA A 144 -13.92 9.07 -6.37
CA ALA A 144 -15.00 9.61 -5.55
C ALA A 144 -14.72 9.51 -4.03
N CYS A 145 -13.99 8.49 -3.57
CA CYS A 145 -13.78 8.24 -2.14
C CYS A 145 -12.48 8.88 -1.60
N THR A 146 -11.47 9.06 -2.45
CA THR A 146 -10.16 9.62 -2.09
C THR A 146 -10.24 10.95 -1.32
N PRO A 147 -11.13 11.92 -1.64
CA PRO A 147 -11.21 13.18 -0.88
C PRO A 147 -11.34 13.00 0.64
N TYR A 148 -12.04 11.96 1.12
CA TYR A 148 -12.11 11.65 2.54
C TYR A 148 -10.75 11.25 3.11
N LEU A 149 -10.00 10.42 2.38
CA LEU A 149 -8.65 10.01 2.78
C LEU A 149 -7.69 11.20 2.76
N LEU A 150 -7.76 12.08 1.76
CA LEU A 150 -6.97 13.31 1.70
C LEU A 150 -7.18 14.13 2.97
N LYS A 151 -8.45 14.37 3.32
CA LYS A 151 -8.78 15.15 4.51
C LYS A 151 -8.33 14.47 5.81
N GLN A 152 -8.42 13.14 5.88
CA GLN A 152 -7.87 12.38 7.01
C GLN A 152 -6.35 12.56 7.12
N ILE A 153 -5.60 12.44 6.03
CA ILE A 153 -4.14 12.64 6.03
C ILE A 153 -3.80 14.08 6.45
N GLU A 154 -4.53 15.07 5.93
CA GLU A 154 -4.37 16.48 6.26
C GLU A 154 -4.55 16.74 7.77
N LEU A 155 -5.58 16.16 8.39
CA LEU A 155 -5.83 16.33 9.84
C LEU A 155 -4.85 15.53 10.70
N ILE A 156 -4.51 14.31 10.28
CA ILE A 156 -3.70 13.38 11.07
C ILE A 156 -2.22 13.77 11.04
N GLN A 157 -1.70 14.23 9.89
CA GLN A 157 -0.27 14.53 9.65
C GLN A 157 0.66 13.41 10.18
N PRO A 158 0.59 12.18 9.65
CA PRO A 158 1.50 11.12 10.06
C PRO A 158 2.92 11.40 9.59
N LYS A 159 3.94 10.88 10.30
CA LYS A 159 5.34 11.01 9.84
C LYS A 159 5.62 10.19 8.58
N ILE A 160 5.08 8.97 8.52
CA ILE A 160 5.24 8.05 7.39
C ILE A 160 3.91 7.38 7.05
N ILE A 161 3.61 7.28 5.77
CA ILE A 161 2.51 6.48 5.23
C ILE A 161 3.06 5.16 4.72
N ILE A 162 2.36 4.05 5.02
CA ILE A 162 2.64 2.72 4.47
C ILE A 162 1.47 2.32 3.57
N ALA A 163 1.71 2.27 2.26
CA ALA A 163 0.71 1.88 1.26
C ALA A 163 0.73 0.36 1.03
N LEU A 164 -0.37 -0.30 1.35
CA LEU A 164 -0.53 -1.75 1.31
C LEU A 164 -1.12 -2.18 -0.04
N GLY A 165 -0.26 -2.61 -0.95
CA GLY A 165 -0.66 -3.16 -2.24
C GLY A 165 -0.82 -2.12 -3.35
N LYS A 166 -1.11 -2.63 -4.55
CA LYS A 166 -1.23 -1.85 -5.79
C LYS A 166 -2.26 -0.72 -5.64
N THR A 167 -3.48 -1.05 -5.23
CA THR A 167 -4.59 -0.10 -5.17
C THR A 167 -4.33 1.08 -4.24
N ALA A 168 -3.69 0.84 -3.08
CA ALA A 168 -3.30 1.91 -2.17
C ALA A 168 -2.26 2.85 -2.79
N VAL A 169 -1.27 2.30 -3.51
CA VAL A 169 -0.25 3.10 -4.18
C VAL A 169 -0.85 3.90 -5.33
N GLU A 170 -1.68 3.29 -6.17
CA GLU A 170 -2.30 3.97 -7.31
C GLU A 170 -3.29 5.04 -6.85
N GLY A 171 -4.03 4.80 -5.76
CA GLY A 171 -4.96 5.77 -5.19
C GLY A 171 -4.27 6.99 -4.55
N LEU A 172 -3.05 6.83 -4.03
CA LEU A 172 -2.27 7.94 -3.46
C LEU A 172 -1.41 8.65 -4.52
N LEU A 173 -0.77 7.91 -5.42
CA LEU A 173 0.19 8.46 -6.37
C LEU A 173 -0.40 8.78 -7.74
N HIS A 174 -1.68 8.46 -7.96
CA HIS A 174 -2.40 8.69 -9.21
C HIS A 174 -1.69 8.17 -10.46
N LYS A 175 -0.89 7.09 -10.31
CA LYS A 175 -0.11 6.49 -11.40
C LYS A 175 -0.14 4.97 -11.32
N PRO A 176 -0.22 4.27 -12.46
CA PRO A 176 -0.24 2.82 -12.47
C PRO A 176 1.11 2.25 -12.02
N VAL A 177 1.09 1.18 -11.21
CA VAL A 177 2.32 0.55 -10.70
C VAL A 177 2.29 -0.98 -10.77
N ALA A 178 3.47 -1.56 -11.00
CA ALA A 178 3.72 -2.99 -10.78
C ALA A 178 4.22 -3.19 -9.35
N ILE A 179 3.32 -3.48 -8.41
CA ILE A 179 3.65 -3.53 -6.96
C ILE A 179 4.82 -4.46 -6.61
N THR A 180 5.00 -5.57 -7.34
CA THR A 180 6.11 -6.51 -7.13
C THR A 180 7.49 -5.90 -7.37
N ARG A 181 7.58 -4.88 -8.24
CA ARG A 181 8.80 -4.13 -8.52
C ARG A 181 8.87 -2.83 -7.73
N PHE A 182 7.73 -2.22 -7.43
CA PHE A 182 7.64 -0.90 -6.83
C PHE A 182 7.76 -0.91 -5.30
N ARG A 183 7.43 -2.02 -4.63
CA ARG A 183 7.58 -2.17 -3.18
C ARG A 183 8.99 -1.82 -2.69
N GLY A 184 9.09 -1.25 -1.49
CA GLY A 184 10.36 -0.86 -0.87
C GLY A 184 11.05 0.35 -1.47
N THR A 185 10.47 0.97 -2.49
CA THR A 185 11.01 2.20 -3.08
C THR A 185 10.41 3.39 -2.34
N TRP A 186 11.24 4.12 -1.61
CA TRP A 186 10.81 5.34 -0.94
C TRP A 186 10.28 6.36 -1.95
N CYS A 187 9.10 6.90 -1.65
CA CYS A 187 8.51 8.02 -2.37
C CYS A 187 7.97 9.05 -1.37
N LYS A 188 7.41 10.12 -1.91
CA LYS A 188 6.70 11.14 -1.13
C LYS A 188 5.26 11.24 -1.59
N TYR A 189 4.41 11.60 -0.64
CA TYR A 189 3.02 11.94 -0.87
C TYR A 189 2.74 13.23 -0.11
N GLU A 190 2.51 14.34 -0.82
CA GLU A 190 2.30 15.67 -0.21
C GLU A 190 3.38 16.02 0.84
N GLY A 191 4.64 15.73 0.53
CA GLY A 191 5.79 15.95 1.43
C GLY A 191 6.03 14.85 2.48
N ILE A 192 5.00 14.05 2.80
CA ILE A 192 5.07 12.92 3.75
C ILE A 192 5.81 11.74 3.11
N ASP A 193 6.69 11.10 3.86
CA ASP A 193 7.40 9.92 3.36
C ASP A 193 6.44 8.73 3.20
N LEU A 194 6.53 8.05 2.06
CA LEU A 194 5.64 6.97 1.68
C LEU A 194 6.45 5.69 1.39
N MET A 195 6.05 4.59 2.03
CA MET A 195 6.60 3.26 1.80
C MET A 195 5.54 2.34 1.16
N PRO A 196 5.67 2.02 -0.14
CA PRO A 196 4.89 0.98 -0.78
C PRO A 196 5.32 -0.41 -0.31
N THR A 197 4.37 -1.28 0.04
CA THR A 197 4.65 -2.70 0.33
C THR A 197 3.51 -3.61 -0.11
N PHE A 198 3.64 -4.92 0.12
CA PHE A 198 2.62 -5.89 -0.23
C PHE A 198 1.38 -5.79 0.67
N HIS A 199 0.20 -5.96 0.07
CA HIS A 199 -1.03 -6.09 0.84
C HIS A 199 -1.04 -7.39 1.66
N PRO A 200 -1.50 -7.39 2.93
CA PRO A 200 -1.54 -8.60 3.77
C PRO A 200 -2.30 -9.78 3.13
N ALA A 201 -3.38 -9.52 2.41
CA ALA A 201 -4.11 -10.57 1.68
C ALA A 201 -3.25 -11.28 0.62
N TYR A 202 -2.33 -10.55 -0.04
CA TYR A 202 -1.37 -11.16 -0.96
C TYR A 202 -0.36 -12.03 -0.21
N LEU A 203 0.14 -11.57 0.94
CA LEU A 203 1.09 -12.32 1.77
C LEU A 203 0.50 -13.61 2.37
N LEU A 204 -0.83 -13.67 2.56
CA LEU A 204 -1.52 -14.89 2.94
C LEU A 204 -1.50 -15.94 1.81
N ARG A 205 -1.69 -15.51 0.56
CA ARG A 205 -1.64 -16.39 -0.62
C ARG A 205 -0.22 -16.70 -1.08
N SER A 206 0.74 -15.85 -0.73
CA SER A 206 2.15 -15.98 -1.14
C SER A 206 3.08 -15.81 0.07
N PRO A 207 3.15 -16.79 1.00
CA PRO A 207 3.92 -16.67 2.24
C PRO A 207 5.42 -16.39 2.03
N GLY A 208 6.01 -16.85 0.92
CA GLY A 208 7.42 -16.57 0.57
C GLY A 208 7.73 -15.09 0.41
N LYS A 209 6.72 -14.24 0.17
CA LYS A 209 6.86 -12.79 0.03
C LYS A 209 6.85 -12.03 1.37
N LYS A 210 6.63 -12.71 2.49
CA LYS A 210 6.62 -12.08 3.82
C LYS A 210 7.98 -11.50 4.21
N ARG A 211 9.09 -12.10 3.74
CA ARG A 211 10.43 -11.57 3.98
C ARG A 211 10.61 -10.20 3.31
N GLU A 212 10.25 -10.09 2.04
CA GLU A 212 10.33 -8.82 1.30
C GLU A 212 9.48 -7.72 1.94
N ALA A 213 8.26 -8.05 2.37
CA ALA A 213 7.42 -7.10 3.11
C ALA A 213 8.04 -6.72 4.46
N TRP A 214 8.69 -7.65 5.15
CA TRP A 214 9.38 -7.35 6.40
C TRP A 214 10.60 -6.44 6.20
N ASP A 215 11.37 -6.66 5.14
CA ASP A 215 12.51 -5.80 4.78
C ASP A 215 12.04 -4.34 4.54
N ASP A 216 10.86 -4.14 3.92
CA ASP A 216 10.24 -2.83 3.74
C ASP A 216 9.92 -2.15 5.09
N LEU A 217 9.30 -2.90 6.02
CA LEU A 217 8.95 -2.39 7.34
C LEU A 217 10.19 -2.10 8.19
N GLN A 218 11.26 -2.89 8.06
CA GLN A 218 12.53 -2.59 8.70
C GLN A 218 13.15 -1.30 8.15
N SER A 219 13.03 -1.02 6.85
CA SER A 219 13.45 0.25 6.27
C SER A 219 12.68 1.43 6.88
N VAL A 220 11.38 1.28 7.11
CA VAL A 220 10.55 2.29 7.80
C VAL A 220 11.05 2.54 9.22
N LEU A 221 11.32 1.49 10.00
CA LEU A 221 11.84 1.61 11.36
C LEU A 221 13.20 2.31 11.37
N ALA A 222 14.12 1.92 10.48
CA ALA A 222 15.43 2.54 10.37
C ALA A 222 15.32 4.05 10.08
N LYS A 223 14.39 4.44 9.21
CA LYS A 223 14.13 5.86 8.90
C LYS A 223 13.55 6.64 10.08
N LEU A 224 12.80 5.98 10.96
CA LEU A 224 12.32 6.54 12.23
C LEU A 224 13.38 6.49 13.36
N GLY A 225 14.58 5.96 13.09
CA GLY A 225 15.61 5.75 14.12
C GLY A 225 15.24 4.67 15.14
N LYS A 226 14.34 3.75 14.79
CA LYS A 226 13.87 2.66 15.64
C LYS A 226 14.45 1.32 15.18
N THR A 227 14.54 0.37 16.11
CA THR A 227 14.85 -1.04 15.83
C THR A 227 13.63 -1.91 16.13
N PRO A 228 13.46 -3.05 15.44
CA PRO A 228 12.41 -4.00 15.81
C PRO A 228 12.58 -4.46 17.27
N PRO A 229 11.48 -4.71 18.01
CA PRO A 229 11.55 -5.32 19.32
C PRO A 229 12.32 -6.64 19.28
N GLN A 230 13.11 -6.91 20.31
CA GLN A 230 13.74 -8.21 20.47
C GLN A 230 12.64 -9.26 20.65
N LYS A 231 12.75 -10.38 19.91
CA LYS A 231 11.89 -11.54 20.16
C LYS A 231 12.33 -12.14 21.48
N ASN A 232 11.48 -12.05 22.50
CA ASN A 232 11.59 -12.91 23.68
C ASN A 232 11.36 -14.38 23.30
#